data_AF-A0A151SJR6-F1
#
_entry.id   AF-A0A151SJR6-F1
#
_cell.length_a   1.000
_cell.length_b   1.000
_cell.length_c   1.000
_cell.angle_alpha   90.00
_cell.angle_beta   90.00
_cell.angle_gamma   90.00
#
_symmetry.space_group_name_H-M   'P 1'
#
loop_
_entity.id
_entity.type
_entity.pdbx_description
1 polymer ?
#
loop_
_entity_poly.entity_id
_entity_poly.type
_entity_poly.pdbx_seq_one_letter_code
_entity_poly.pdbx_strand_id
1 'polypeptide(L)' 'MVDIWEMKEYGVHTSWTKLTSMQVSNKFPGYMLPACSSDDSIIFVNNETGVLATWNARDETLEYRNFDHVV' A
#
# COMPACT_ATOMS: atom_id res chain seq x y z
N MET A 1 -5.74 -10.52 -7.06
CA MET A 1 -4.51 -9.70 -7.05
C MET A 1 -4.89 -8.29 -7.45
N VAL A 2 -4.29 -7.29 -6.81
CA VAL A 2 -4.46 -5.88 -7.14
C VAL A 2 -3.12 -5.37 -7.65
N ASP A 3 -3.15 -4.73 -8.81
CA ASP A 3 -1.96 -4.11 -9.39
C ASP A 3 -1.92 -2.64 -9.01
N ILE A 4 -0.77 -2.20 -8.49
CA ILE A 4 -0.51 -0.80 -8.16
C ILE A 4 0.37 -0.24 -9.25
N TRP A 5 -0.06 0.89 -9.81
CA TRP A 5 0.63 1.60 -10.88
C TRP A 5 1.04 2.99 -10.40
N GLU A 6 2.20 3.42 -10.83
CA GLU A 6 2.75 4.73 -10.51
C GLU A 6 2.86 5.55 -11.80
N MET A 7 2.40 6.80 -11.73
CA MET A 7 2.54 7.78 -12.80
C MET A 7 3.85 8.55 -12.58
N LYS A 8 4.83 8.37 -13.48
CA LYS A 8 6.12 9.08 -13.39
C LYS A 8 6.05 10.54 -13.86
N GLU A 9 5.15 10.84 -14.79
CA GLU A 9 4.93 12.20 -15.29
C GLU A 9 3.43 12.53 -15.31
N TYR A 10 3.06 13.66 -14.69
CA TYR A 10 1.65 14.02 -14.50
C TYR A 10 0.90 14.15 -15.84
N GLY A 11 -0.15 13.35 -16.01
CA GLY A 11 -1.02 13.37 -17.19
C GLY A 11 -0.50 12.60 -18.42
N VAL A 12 0.71 12.05 -18.40
CA VAL A 12 1.29 11.32 -19.53
C VAL A 12 0.97 9.83 -19.43
N HIS A 13 0.04 9.34 -20.27
CA HIS A 13 -0.44 7.94 -20.22
C HIS A 13 0.67 6.90 -20.42
N THR A 14 1.71 7.21 -21.20
CA THR A 14 2.83 6.30 -21.44
C THR A 14 3.84 6.27 -20.29
N SER A 15 3.73 7.18 -19.31
CA SER A 15 4.64 7.24 -18.15
C SER A 15 4.22 6.32 -17.00
N TRP A 16 3.03 5.70 -17.10
CA TRP A 16 2.55 4.76 -16.10
C TRP A 16 3.40 3.51 -16.11
N THR A 17 3.95 3.18 -14.95
CA THR A 17 4.77 2.00 -14.76
C THR A 17 4.13 1.14 -13.67
N LYS A 18 4.08 -0.18 -13.88
CA LYS A 18 3.58 -1.10 -12.86
C LYS A 18 4.58 -1.14 -11.71
N LEU A 19 4.12 -0.75 -10.52
CA LEU A 19 4.94 -0.68 -9.32
C LEU A 19 4.99 -2.05 -8.62
N THR A 20 3.82 -2.67 -8.41
CA THR A 20 3.74 -4.00 -7.78
C THR A 20 2.39 -4.69 -8.00
N SER A 21 2.34 -5.97 -7.66
CA SER A 21 1.12 -6.77 -7.55
C SER A 21 0.99 -7.29 -6.13
N MET A 22 -0.16 -7.07 -5.51
CA MET A 22 -0.41 -7.51 -4.13
C MET A 22 -1.60 -8.47 -4.07
N GLN A 23 -1.52 -9.44 -3.15
CA GLN A 23 -2.68 -10.24 -2.79
C GLN A 23 -3.51 -9.51 -1.75
N VAL A 24 -4.82 -9.43 -1.99
CA VAL A 24 -5.75 -8.87 -1.01
C VAL A 24 -5.94 -9.92 0.08
N SER A 25 -5.59 -9.56 1.31
CA SER A 25 -5.78 -10.40 2.47
C SER A 25 -7.14 -10.12 3.10
N ASN A 26 -7.92 -11.17 3.37
CA ASN A 26 -9.17 -11.05 4.13
C ASN A 26 -8.94 -10.95 5.65
N LYS A 27 -7.71 -10.69 6.08
CA LYS A 27 -7.32 -10.65 7.50
C LYS A 27 -7.85 -9.43 8.23
N PHE A 28 -8.11 -8.33 7.52
CA PHE A 28 -8.63 -7.10 8.09
C PHE A 28 -9.91 -6.69 7.34
N PRO A 29 -10.98 -6.28 8.04
CA PRO A 29 -12.13 -5.65 7.40
C PRO A 29 -11.73 -4.26 6.83
N GLY A 30 -12.59 -3.71 5.98
CA GLY A 30 -12.36 -2.41 5.34
C GLY A 30 -11.37 -2.42 4.16
N TYR A 31 -10.94 -1.22 3.77
CA TYR A 31 -10.03 -0.98 2.64
C TYR A 31 -8.65 -0.58 3.13
N MET A 32 -7.62 -1.15 2.50
CA MET A 32 -6.25 -0.65 2.61
C MET A 32 -6.05 0.50 1.62
N LEU A 33 -5.90 1.71 2.13
CA LEU A 33 -5.73 2.91 1.33
C LEU A 33 -4.24 3.28 1.28
N PRO A 34 -3.65 3.49 0.09
CA PRO A 34 -2.28 3.98 0.00
C PRO A 34 -2.22 5.41 0.56
N ALA A 35 -1.34 5.63 1.55
CA ALA A 35 -1.14 6.91 2.19
C ALA A 35 0.06 7.66 1.62
N CYS A 36 1.16 6.96 1.38
CA CYS A 36 2.35 7.50 0.71
C CYS A 36 3.21 6.38 0.11
N SER A 37 4.09 6.76 -0.81
CA SER A 37 5.09 5.87 -1.41
C SER A 37 6.50 6.49 -1.35
N SER A 38 7.49 5.62 -1.42
CA SER A 38 8.88 5.92 -1.75
C SER A 38 9.31 5.05 -2.92
N ASP A 39 10.58 5.14 -3.34
CA ASP A 39 11.13 4.33 -4.43
C ASP A 39 10.95 2.81 -4.20
N ASP A 40 10.98 2.39 -2.94
CA ASP A 40 11.02 0.97 -2.57
C ASP A 40 9.90 0.57 -1.59
N SER A 41 8.97 1.45 -1.25
CA SER A 41 7.96 1.12 -0.25
C SER A 41 6.65 1.87 -0.44
N ILE A 42 5.56 1.25 0.00
CA ILE A 42 4.23 1.86 0.05
C ILE A 42 3.68 1.69 1.46
N ILE A 43 3.21 2.80 2.04
CA ILE A 43 2.50 2.79 3.32
C ILE A 43 1.00 2.80 3.02
N PHE A 44 0.28 1.88 3.67
CA PHE A 44 -1.16 1.77 3.64
C PHE A 44 -1.75 2.05 5.01
N VAL A 45 -2.94 2.64 5.01
CA VAL A 45 -3.76 2.83 6.22
C VAL A 45 -5.09 2.12 6.00
N ASN A 46 -5.50 1.30 6.97
CA ASN A 46 -6.83 0.72 6.98
C ASN A 46 -7.84 1.70 7.59
N ASN A 47 -8.93 1.95 6.86
CA ASN A 47 -9.92 2.95 7.25
C ASN A 47 -10.83 2.54 8.43
N GLU A 48 -10.90 1.26 8.77
CA GLU A 48 -11.80 0.75 9.83
C GLU A 48 -11.04 0.35 11.10
N THR A 49 -9.85 -0.23 10.93
CA THR A 49 -9.07 -0.82 12.04
C THR A 49 -7.92 0.05 12.51
N GLY A 50 -7.54 1.08 11.75
CA GLY A 50 -6.35 1.89 12.05
C GLY A 50 -5.02 1.14 11.86
N VAL A 51 -5.05 -0.06 11.26
CA VAL A 51 -3.84 -0.81 10.88
C VAL A 51 -3.01 0.03 9.91
N LEU A 52 -1.73 0.19 10.23
CA LEU A 52 -0.73 0.68 9.29
C LEU A 52 -0.01 -0.52 8.68
N ALA A 53 0.04 -0.60 7.36
CA ALA A 53 0.85 -1.60 6.69
C ALA A 53 1.94 -0.93 5.85
N THR A 54 3.09 -1.60 5.75
CA THR A 54 4.20 -1.18 4.91
C THR A 54 4.51 -2.34 3.98
N TRP A 55 4.36 -2.09 2.68
CA TRP A 55 4.88 -2.97 1.64
C TRP A 55 6.28 -2.51 1.27
N ASN A 56 7.22 -3.44 1.20
CA ASN A 56 8.59 -3.19 0.76
C ASN A 56 8.86 -3.95 -0.54
N ALA A 57 9.31 -3.22 -1.56
CA ALA A 57 9.58 -3.73 -2.89
C ALA A 57 10.86 -4.57 -2.97
N ARG A 58 11.84 -4.29 -2.10
CA ARG A 58 13.16 -4.93 -2.15
C ARG A 58 13.12 -6.39 -1.68
N ASP A 59 12.29 -6.65 -0.68
CA ASP A 59 12.11 -7.97 -0.08
C ASP A 59 10.74 -8.58 -0.40
N GLU A 60 9.89 -7.85 -1.13
CA GLU A 60 8.51 -8.22 -1.46
C GLU A 60 7.66 -8.58 -0.22
N THR A 61 7.95 -7.94 0.92
CA THR A 61 7.25 -8.20 2.18
C THR A 61 6.13 -7.19 2.45
N LEU A 62 5.12 -7.65 3.18
CA LEU A 62 4.07 -6.81 3.75
C LEU A 62 4.09 -6.95 5.26
N GLU A 63 4.52 -5.89 5.95
CA GLU A 63 4.46 -5.79 7.39
C GLU A 63 3.27 -4.94 7.82
N TYR A 64 2.71 -5.21 8.99
CA TYR A 64 1.63 -4.39 9.54
C TYR A 64 1.80 -4.19 11.04
N ARG A 65 1.36 -3.02 11.50
CA ARG A 65 1.35 -2.63 12.90
C ARG A 65 -0.06 -2.17 13.26
N ASN A 66 -0.58 -2.73 14.34
CA ASN A 66 -1.79 -2.22 14.99
C ASN A 66 -1.40 -1.08 15.91
N PHE A 67 -2.16 0.00 15.87
CA PHE A 67 -2.12 1.02 16.88
C PHE A 67 -3.35 0.82 17.77
N ASP A 68 -3.12 0.40 19.01
CA ASP A 68 -4.19 0.35 20.00
C ASP A 68 -4.64 1.77 20.34
N HIS A 69 -5.90 1.91 20.75
CA HIS A 69 -6.40 3.17 21.27
C HIS A 69 -5.58 3.60 22.49
N VAL A 70 -4.98 4.78 22.42
CA VAL A 70 -4.43 5.46 23.60
C VAL A 70 -5.62 6.03 24.37
N VAL A 71 -5.95 5.42 25.50
CA VAL A 71 -6.95 5.92 26.48
C VAL A 71 -6.34 7.04 27.31
#